data_AF-A0A6N3J297-F1
#
_entry.id   AF-A0A6N3J297-F1
#
_cell.length_a   1.000
_cell.length_b   1.000
_cell.length_c   1.000
_cell.angle_alpha   90.00
_cell.angle_beta   90.00
_cell.angle_gamma   90.00
#
_symmetry.space_group_name_H-M   'P 1'
#
loop_
_entity.id
_entity.type
_entity.pdbx_description
1 polymer ?
#
loop_
_entity_poly.entity_id
_entity_poly.type
_entity_poly.pdbx_seq_one_letter_code
_entity_poly.pdbx_strand_id
1 'polypeptide(L)'
;MWFNSQLKTENKILRQQLVEQQRTHQIEIDELKAIIRENEMMQQQSRQNSDLFTEVIACQNQGGEMLNAIRDGLASSASLLTEEKESLSELDKIFDQTRIAITNLGSRATYINEQAKQSMHAVMELDATTASINQFVAAIQGISEQTNLLALNAAIEAARAGEAGRGFAVVADEVRQLASKAHEASSQIEKLVKQIVFQANEIKNIVDNNQASAVDIAASSTQIGQVVEDVLQRSHQMQHVIHNAATASFLNTTKLDHAVWKSNVYQLIEQPQHSHDVNSHTECRLGQWYFKGFGAENYQHLSNFKALDAPHKAVHEAGKAALHARHTGNLSDMVKQLHQMEDASMRVVHYIDNLMRDVYQA
;
A
#
# COMPACT_ATOMS: atom_id res chain seq x y z
N MET A 1 -14.00 116.27 -47.86
CA MET A 1 -12.86 115.88 -46.98
C MET A 1 -13.26 115.00 -45.77
N TRP A 2 -14.54 114.93 -45.37
CA TRP A 2 -14.98 114.20 -44.18
C TRP A 2 -14.89 112.65 -44.30
N PHE A 3 -15.20 112.11 -45.48
CA PHE A 3 -15.21 110.65 -45.74
C PHE A 3 -13.81 109.99 -45.64
N ASN A 4 -12.76 110.72 -46.00
CA ASN A 4 -11.37 110.21 -45.99
C ASN A 4 -10.76 110.16 -44.57
N SER A 5 -11.24 111.04 -43.67
CA SER A 5 -10.89 111.04 -42.25
C SER A 5 -11.49 109.83 -41.53
N GLN A 6 -12.76 109.53 -41.80
CA GLN A 6 -13.48 108.42 -41.18
C GLN A 6 -12.88 107.05 -41.56
N LEU A 7 -12.56 106.86 -42.84
CA LEU A 7 -11.87 105.67 -43.35
C LEU A 7 -10.47 105.46 -42.75
N LYS A 8 -9.71 106.53 -42.50
CA LYS A 8 -8.39 106.42 -41.84
C LYS A 8 -8.49 106.02 -40.37
N THR A 9 -9.47 106.55 -39.66
CA THR A 9 -9.74 106.19 -38.26
C THR A 9 -10.22 104.73 -38.17
N GLU A 10 -11.12 104.32 -39.07
CA GLU A 10 -11.60 102.95 -39.15
C GLU A 10 -10.47 101.97 -39.51
N ASN A 11 -9.60 102.31 -40.46
CA ASN A 11 -8.42 101.48 -40.79
C ASN A 11 -7.44 101.36 -39.62
N LYS A 12 -7.28 102.43 -38.82
CA LYS A 12 -6.44 102.39 -37.61
C LYS A 12 -7.04 101.49 -36.53
N ILE A 13 -8.36 101.54 -36.32
CA ILE A 13 -9.08 100.69 -35.38
C ILE A 13 -8.99 99.22 -35.82
N LEU A 14 -9.25 98.93 -37.11
CA LEU A 14 -9.14 97.58 -37.67
C LEU A 14 -7.72 97.01 -37.55
N ARG A 15 -6.68 97.83 -37.76
CA ARG A 15 -5.28 97.42 -37.55
C ARG A 15 -4.99 97.12 -36.07
N GLN A 16 -5.52 97.92 -35.15
CA GLN A 16 -5.36 97.66 -33.71
C GLN A 16 -6.11 96.39 -33.29
N GLN A 17 -7.33 96.18 -33.79
CA GLN A 17 -8.09 94.95 -33.58
C GLN A 17 -7.37 93.71 -34.15
N LEU A 18 -6.77 93.83 -35.33
CA LEU A 18 -6.01 92.75 -35.94
C LEU A 18 -4.76 92.38 -35.11
N VAL A 19 -4.02 93.37 -34.60
CA VAL A 19 -2.85 93.14 -33.75
C VAL A 19 -3.26 92.51 -32.42
N GLU A 20 -4.35 92.98 -31.81
CA GLU A 20 -4.88 92.39 -30.58
C GLU A 20 -5.35 90.95 -30.82
N GLN A 21 -6.06 90.70 -31.92
CA GLN A 21 -6.49 89.36 -32.29
C GLN A 21 -5.31 88.43 -32.58
N GLN A 22 -4.25 88.90 -33.24
CA GLN A 22 -3.02 88.13 -33.45
C GLN A 22 -2.32 87.81 -32.12
N ARG A 23 -2.32 88.75 -31.17
CA ARG A 23 -1.77 88.54 -29.84
C ARG A 23 -2.56 87.48 -29.06
N THR A 24 -3.89 87.56 -29.09
CA THR A 24 -4.77 86.56 -28.47
C THR A 24 -4.55 85.19 -29.07
N HIS A 25 -4.52 85.07 -30.40
CA HIS A 25 -4.23 83.79 -31.06
C HIS A 25 -2.83 83.24 -30.74
N GLN A 26 -1.83 84.10 -30.58
CA GLN A 26 -0.50 83.66 -30.18
C GLN A 26 -0.50 83.07 -28.76
N ILE A 27 -1.22 83.69 -27.82
CA ILE A 27 -1.41 83.17 -26.46
C ILE A 27 -2.14 81.82 -26.50
N GLU A 28 -3.24 81.71 -27.26
CA GLU A 28 -3.98 80.45 -27.45
C GLU A 28 -3.10 79.34 -28.04
N ILE A 29 -2.25 79.67 -29.02
CA ILE A 29 -1.29 78.71 -29.61
C ILE A 29 -0.28 78.23 -28.57
N ASP A 30 0.24 79.13 -27.74
CA ASP A 30 1.24 78.77 -26.73
C ASP A 30 0.62 77.95 -25.57
N GLU A 31 -0.64 78.22 -25.20
CA GLU A 31 -1.44 77.39 -24.29
C GLU A 31 -1.70 76.00 -24.88
N LEU A 32 -2.15 75.90 -26.13
CA LEU A 32 -2.37 74.62 -26.81
C LEU A 32 -1.08 73.79 -26.89
N LYS A 33 0.07 74.42 -27.17
CA LYS A 33 1.37 73.74 -27.15
C LYS A 33 1.78 73.25 -25.76
N ALA A 34 1.39 73.97 -24.69
CA ALA A 34 1.62 73.50 -23.33
C ALA A 34 0.78 72.25 -23.03
N ILE A 35 -0.51 72.26 -23.38
CA ILE A 35 -1.42 71.12 -23.22
C ILE A 35 -0.94 69.90 -24.03
N ILE A 36 -0.47 70.10 -25.27
CA ILE A 36 0.06 69.00 -26.09
C ILE A 36 1.27 68.34 -25.42
N ARG A 37 2.21 69.14 -24.91
CA ARG A 37 3.39 68.62 -24.19
C ARG A 37 3.01 67.85 -22.92
N GLU A 38 2.02 68.35 -22.17
CA GLU A 38 1.50 67.64 -21.00
C GLU A 38 0.86 66.30 -21.39
N ASN A 39 0.02 66.27 -22.43
CA ASN A 39 -0.60 65.05 -22.93
C ASN A 39 0.43 64.04 -23.47
N GLU A 40 1.48 64.51 -24.16
CA GLU A 40 2.59 63.66 -24.62
C GLU A 40 3.34 63.02 -23.45
N MET A 41 3.63 63.80 -22.39
CA MET A 41 4.23 63.28 -21.15
C MET A 41 3.32 62.25 -20.47
N MET A 42 2.02 62.54 -20.32
CA MET A 42 1.06 61.60 -19.74
C MET A 42 0.93 60.32 -20.57
N GLN A 43 0.96 60.43 -21.91
CA GLN A 43 0.92 59.28 -22.80
C GLN A 43 2.19 58.43 -22.68
N GLN A 44 3.37 59.06 -22.60
CA GLN A 44 4.63 58.36 -22.39
C GLN A 44 4.64 57.62 -21.04
N GLN A 45 4.18 58.28 -19.97
CA GLN A 45 4.07 57.67 -18.65
C GLN A 45 3.08 56.51 -18.63
N SER A 46 1.93 56.65 -19.31
CA SER A 46 0.93 55.58 -19.45
C SER A 46 1.50 54.37 -20.20
N ARG A 47 2.27 54.59 -21.27
CA ARG A 47 2.97 53.50 -21.99
C ARG A 47 4.00 52.80 -21.10
N GLN A 48 4.84 53.55 -20.40
CA GLN A 48 5.82 52.98 -19.47
C GLN A 48 5.17 52.15 -18.37
N ASN A 49 4.06 52.63 -17.80
CA ASN A 49 3.29 51.87 -16.81
C ASN A 49 2.67 50.60 -17.40
N SER A 50 2.18 50.66 -18.65
CA SER A 50 1.63 49.49 -19.35
C SER A 50 2.70 48.44 -19.62
N ASP A 51 3.90 48.85 -20.03
CA ASP A 51 5.03 47.94 -20.28
C ASP A 51 5.47 47.26 -18.97
N LEU A 52 5.64 48.04 -17.89
CA LEU A 52 5.96 47.52 -16.56
C LEU A 52 4.90 46.51 -16.06
N PHE A 53 3.62 46.82 -16.27
CA PHE A 53 2.54 45.91 -15.88
C PHE A 53 2.57 44.59 -16.66
N THR A 54 2.90 44.65 -17.95
CA THR A 54 3.07 43.46 -18.81
C THR A 54 4.23 42.59 -18.32
N GLU A 55 5.36 43.18 -17.94
CA GLU A 55 6.49 42.44 -17.35
C GLU A 55 6.14 41.78 -16.01
N VAL A 56 5.38 42.47 -15.15
CA VAL A 56 4.93 41.91 -13.87
C VAL A 56 4.01 40.71 -14.07
N ILE A 57 3.06 40.77 -15.01
CA ILE A 57 2.17 39.63 -15.30
C ILE A 57 2.94 38.48 -15.93
N ALA A 58 3.88 38.76 -16.85
CA ALA A 58 4.74 37.72 -17.42
C ALA A 58 5.51 36.95 -16.32
N CYS A 59 6.03 37.66 -15.31
CA CYS A 59 6.68 37.07 -14.15
C CYS A 59 5.71 36.23 -13.29
N GLN A 60 4.47 36.71 -13.07
CA GLN A 60 3.44 35.94 -12.38
C GLN A 60 3.06 34.65 -13.12
N ASN A 61 2.98 34.71 -14.45
CA ASN A 61 2.68 33.57 -15.32
C ASN A 61 3.81 32.52 -15.31
N GLN A 62 5.07 32.91 -15.07
CA GLN A 62 6.18 31.96 -14.86
C GLN A 62 5.94 31.03 -13.65
N GLY A 63 5.19 31.50 -12.65
CA GLY A 63 4.71 30.64 -11.55
C GLY A 63 3.84 29.47 -12.02
N GLY A 64 3.19 29.58 -13.18
CA GLY A 64 2.43 28.51 -13.82
C GLY A 64 3.28 27.30 -14.21
N GLU A 65 4.54 27.49 -14.60
CA GLU A 65 5.48 26.39 -14.89
C GLU A 65 5.79 25.58 -13.63
N MET A 66 6.01 26.26 -12.50
CA MET A 66 6.20 25.60 -11.21
C MET A 66 4.95 24.80 -10.80
N LEU A 67 3.74 25.35 -11.01
CA LEU A 67 2.49 24.63 -10.75
C LEU A 67 2.36 23.36 -11.60
N ASN A 68 2.76 23.42 -12.88
CA ASN A 68 2.80 22.23 -13.75
C ASN A 68 3.78 21.17 -13.21
N ALA A 69 4.98 21.56 -12.78
CA ALA A 69 5.95 20.63 -12.21
C ALA A 69 5.43 19.94 -10.93
N ILE A 70 4.77 20.69 -10.04
CA ILE A 70 4.15 20.14 -8.82
C ILE A 70 3.00 19.19 -9.20
N ARG A 71 2.17 19.58 -10.18
CA ARG A 71 1.07 18.74 -10.67
C ARG A 71 1.57 17.40 -11.20
N ASP A 72 2.63 17.41 -12.00
CA ASP A 72 3.19 16.20 -12.59
C ASP A 72 3.83 15.31 -11.51
N GLY A 73 4.47 15.89 -10.49
CA GLY A 73 4.97 15.18 -9.32
C GLY A 73 3.88 14.50 -8.48
N LEU A 74 2.73 15.17 -8.28
CA LEU A 74 1.58 14.57 -7.59
C LEU A 74 0.92 13.46 -8.42
N ALA A 75 0.80 13.63 -9.73
CA ALA A 75 0.29 12.60 -10.63
C ALA A 75 1.19 11.34 -10.59
N SER A 76 2.52 11.51 -10.61
CA SER A 76 3.46 10.41 -10.42
C SER A 76 3.31 9.73 -9.06
N SER A 77 3.16 10.52 -7.99
CA SER A 77 2.92 9.99 -6.64
C SER A 77 1.63 9.17 -6.55
N ALA A 78 0.56 9.58 -7.24
CA ALA A 78 -0.69 8.81 -7.30
C ALA A 78 -0.51 7.46 -8.03
N SER A 79 0.33 7.41 -9.06
CA SER A 79 0.68 6.16 -9.75
C SER A 79 1.41 5.20 -8.80
N LEU A 80 2.44 5.70 -8.10
CA LEU A 80 3.21 4.90 -7.12
C LEU A 80 2.31 4.36 -6.00
N LEU A 81 1.36 5.15 -5.51
CA LEU A 81 0.41 4.70 -4.50
C LEU A 81 -0.54 3.61 -5.02
N THR A 82 -0.85 3.62 -6.33
CA THR A 82 -1.68 2.58 -6.95
C THR A 82 -0.89 1.27 -7.06
N GLU A 83 0.39 1.33 -7.46
CA GLU A 83 1.30 0.18 -7.49
C GLU A 83 1.52 -0.42 -6.09
N GLU A 84 1.70 0.42 -5.07
CA GLU A 84 1.86 -0.03 -3.69
C GLU A 84 0.58 -0.73 -3.17
N LYS A 85 -0.60 -0.24 -3.57
CA LYS A 85 -1.89 -0.88 -3.24
C LYS A 85 -1.99 -2.28 -3.83
N GLU A 86 -1.55 -2.47 -5.08
CA GLU A 86 -1.53 -3.79 -5.72
C GLU A 86 -0.57 -4.74 -5.00
N SER A 87 0.62 -4.24 -4.62
CA SER A 87 1.62 -5.00 -3.87
C SER A 87 1.08 -5.48 -2.51
N LEU A 88 0.33 -4.64 -1.78
CA LEU A 88 -0.34 -5.06 -0.54
C LEU A 88 -1.39 -6.14 -0.77
N SER A 89 -2.14 -6.09 -1.88
CA SER A 89 -3.12 -7.13 -2.19
C SER A 89 -2.46 -8.48 -2.47
N GLU A 90 -1.25 -8.49 -3.04
CA GLU A 90 -0.46 -9.70 -3.21
C GLU A 90 0.07 -10.24 -1.88
N LEU A 91 0.52 -9.36 -0.98
CA LEU A 91 0.93 -9.74 0.37
C LEU A 91 -0.19 -10.43 1.16
N ASP A 92 -1.42 -9.92 1.08
CA ASP A 92 -2.57 -10.54 1.77
C ASP A 92 -2.78 -12.00 1.32
N LYS A 93 -2.57 -12.31 0.03
CA LYS A 93 -2.66 -13.69 -0.50
C LYS A 93 -1.56 -14.59 0.06
N ILE A 94 -0.33 -14.07 0.15
CA ILE A 94 0.82 -14.81 0.70
C ILE A 94 0.58 -15.12 2.18
N PHE A 95 0.04 -14.18 2.95
CA PHE A 95 -0.26 -14.40 4.36
C PHE A 95 -1.40 -15.38 4.58
N ASP A 96 -2.43 -15.41 3.73
CA ASP A 96 -3.47 -16.45 3.82
C ASP A 96 -2.91 -17.85 3.56
N GLN A 97 -2.05 -18.01 2.55
CA GLN A 97 -1.33 -19.27 2.32
C GLN A 97 -0.45 -19.66 3.51
N THR A 98 0.21 -18.68 4.12
CA THR A 98 1.07 -18.89 5.30
C THR A 98 0.23 -19.36 6.50
N ARG A 99 -0.96 -18.79 6.71
CA ARG A 99 -1.90 -19.20 7.77
C ARG A 99 -2.37 -20.66 7.60
N ILE A 100 -2.66 -21.06 6.37
CA ILE A 100 -3.00 -22.46 6.05
C ILE A 100 -1.81 -23.38 6.37
N ALA A 101 -0.60 -22.99 5.97
CA ALA A 101 0.61 -23.78 6.25
C ALA A 101 0.88 -23.94 7.77
N ILE A 102 0.68 -22.90 8.57
CA ILE A 102 0.81 -22.94 10.03
C ILE A 102 -0.22 -23.86 10.66
N THR A 103 -1.47 -23.80 10.21
CA THR A 103 -2.55 -24.69 10.68
C THR A 103 -2.21 -26.16 10.39
N ASN A 104 -1.66 -26.43 9.21
CA ASN A 104 -1.17 -27.76 8.84
C ASN A 104 0.01 -28.20 9.72
N LEU A 105 0.94 -27.30 10.07
CA LEU A 105 2.05 -27.61 10.98
C LEU A 105 1.54 -27.99 12.38
N GLY A 106 0.60 -27.22 12.95
CA GLY A 106 -0.01 -27.55 14.25
C GLY A 106 -0.73 -28.91 14.23
N SER A 107 -1.43 -29.21 13.13
CA SER A 107 -2.10 -30.51 12.94
C SER A 107 -1.09 -31.65 12.85
N ARG A 108 0.02 -31.47 12.11
CA ARG A 108 1.10 -32.46 11.99
C ARG A 108 1.81 -32.70 13.32
N ALA A 109 2.04 -31.66 14.13
CA ALA A 109 2.59 -31.81 15.47
C ALA A 109 1.69 -32.67 16.36
N THR A 110 0.37 -32.42 16.33
CA THR A 110 -0.61 -33.22 17.05
C THR A 110 -0.60 -34.68 16.60
N TYR A 111 -0.50 -34.93 15.29
CA TYR A 111 -0.41 -36.26 14.72
C TYR A 111 0.87 -37.01 15.16
N ILE A 112 2.03 -36.34 15.15
CA ILE A 112 3.30 -36.93 15.62
C ILE A 112 3.19 -37.32 17.10
N ASN A 113 2.58 -36.47 17.93
CA ASN A 113 2.41 -36.75 19.34
C ASN A 113 1.50 -37.98 19.58
N GLU A 114 0.45 -38.16 18.76
CA GLU A 114 -0.39 -39.34 18.83
C GLU A 114 0.33 -40.61 18.37
N GLN A 115 1.11 -40.54 17.30
CA GLN A 115 1.95 -41.66 16.85
C GLN A 115 3.02 -42.03 17.89
N ALA A 116 3.60 -41.04 18.57
CA ALA A 116 4.53 -41.26 19.67
C ALA A 116 3.86 -42.03 20.83
N LYS A 117 2.65 -41.66 21.24
CA LYS A 117 1.89 -42.39 22.28
C LYS A 117 1.60 -43.83 21.89
N GLN A 118 1.18 -44.07 20.65
CA GLN A 118 0.93 -45.42 20.14
C GLN A 118 2.20 -46.26 20.12
N SER A 119 3.32 -45.67 19.71
CA SER A 119 4.64 -46.33 19.72
C SER A 119 5.08 -46.68 21.16
N MET A 120 4.86 -45.78 22.12
CA MET A 120 5.12 -46.06 23.53
C MET A 120 4.30 -47.24 24.05
N HIS A 121 3.01 -47.32 23.68
CA HIS A 121 2.16 -48.44 24.08
C HIS A 121 2.70 -49.76 23.53
N ALA A 122 3.10 -49.80 22.26
CA ALA A 122 3.69 -50.99 21.64
C ALA A 122 5.01 -51.40 22.32
N VAL A 123 5.86 -50.44 22.71
CA VAL A 123 7.09 -50.71 23.48
C VAL A 123 6.76 -51.29 24.86
N MET A 124 5.75 -50.77 25.55
CA MET A 124 5.32 -51.31 26.86
C MET A 124 4.80 -52.75 26.74
N GLU A 125 4.03 -53.07 25.70
CA GLU A 125 3.59 -54.44 25.44
C GLU A 125 4.76 -55.38 25.11
N LEU A 126 5.75 -54.89 24.34
CA LEU A 126 6.96 -55.64 24.00
C LEU A 126 7.79 -55.95 25.25
N ASP A 127 7.96 -54.97 26.14
CA ASP A 127 8.65 -55.13 27.43
C ASP A 127 7.96 -56.21 28.29
N ALA A 128 6.62 -56.16 28.40
CA ALA A 128 5.85 -57.16 29.15
C ALA A 128 5.96 -58.57 28.55
N THR A 129 5.91 -58.68 27.22
CA THR A 129 6.06 -59.94 26.50
C THR A 129 7.45 -60.51 26.70
N THR A 130 8.46 -59.66 26.62
CA THR A 130 9.87 -60.07 26.73
C THR A 130 10.24 -60.46 28.16
N ALA A 131 9.65 -59.79 29.17
CA ALA A 131 9.73 -60.23 30.56
C ALA A 131 9.13 -61.63 30.77
N SER A 132 7.99 -61.91 30.13
CA SER A 132 7.34 -63.23 30.18
C SER A 132 8.20 -64.31 29.51
N ILE A 133 8.80 -64.01 28.35
CA ILE A 133 9.71 -64.94 27.67
C ILE A 133 10.93 -65.24 28.56
N ASN A 134 11.52 -64.23 29.21
CA ASN A 134 12.64 -64.45 30.14
C ASN A 134 12.27 -65.41 31.28
N GLN A 135 11.05 -65.32 31.82
CA GLN A 135 10.58 -66.27 32.83
C GLN A 135 10.50 -67.70 32.28
N PHE A 136 9.98 -67.89 31.06
CA PHE A 136 9.94 -69.20 30.42
C PHE A 136 11.33 -69.75 30.12
N VAL A 137 12.26 -68.92 29.62
CA VAL A 137 13.65 -69.32 29.35
C VAL A 137 14.33 -69.78 30.64
N ALA A 138 14.17 -69.03 31.74
CA ALA A 138 14.70 -69.43 33.04
C ALA A 138 14.11 -70.76 33.54
N ALA A 139 12.81 -70.98 33.35
CA ALA A 139 12.16 -72.24 33.69
C ALA A 139 12.70 -73.42 32.85
N ILE A 140 12.91 -73.24 31.54
CA ILE A 140 13.46 -74.28 30.66
C ILE A 140 14.91 -74.60 31.03
N GLN A 141 15.73 -73.57 31.34
CA GLN A 141 17.09 -73.78 31.83
C GLN A 141 17.10 -74.60 33.13
N GLY A 142 16.21 -74.28 34.07
CA GLY A 142 16.04 -75.04 35.31
C GLY A 142 15.59 -76.50 35.08
N ILE A 143 14.62 -76.73 34.18
CA ILE A 143 14.19 -78.08 33.79
C ILE A 143 15.33 -78.86 33.12
N SER A 144 16.10 -78.19 32.25
CA SER A 144 17.23 -78.79 31.54
C SER A 144 18.34 -79.20 32.53
N GLU A 145 18.67 -78.36 33.50
CA GLU A 145 19.63 -78.70 34.56
C GLU A 145 19.14 -79.88 35.42
N GLN A 146 17.88 -79.86 35.85
CA GLN A 146 17.29 -80.97 36.61
C GLN A 146 17.31 -82.28 35.82
N THR A 147 16.96 -82.23 34.53
CA THR A 147 16.96 -83.40 33.63
C THR A 147 18.38 -83.92 33.42
N ASN A 148 19.36 -83.02 33.27
CA ASN A 148 20.77 -83.37 33.16
C ASN A 148 21.28 -84.07 34.42
N LEU A 149 20.90 -83.59 35.62
CA LEU A 149 21.23 -84.22 36.90
C LEU A 149 20.55 -85.58 37.08
N LEU A 150 19.28 -85.71 36.70
CA LEU A 150 18.54 -86.98 36.71
C LEU A 150 19.18 -88.00 35.79
N ALA A 151 19.54 -87.59 34.57
CA ALA A 151 20.22 -88.43 33.59
C ALA A 151 21.60 -88.88 34.08
N LEU A 152 22.36 -87.98 34.73
CA LEU A 152 23.64 -88.31 35.35
C LEU A 152 23.48 -89.37 36.45
N ASN A 153 22.50 -89.21 37.34
CA ASN A 153 22.22 -90.20 38.38
C ASN A 153 21.82 -91.55 37.79
N ALA A 154 21.01 -91.56 36.72
CA ALA A 154 20.63 -92.78 36.01
C ALA A 154 21.82 -93.46 35.32
N ALA A 155 22.73 -92.68 34.72
CA ALA A 155 23.95 -93.20 34.11
C ALA A 155 24.88 -93.85 35.15
N ILE A 156 25.00 -93.24 36.34
CA ILE A 156 25.77 -93.81 37.47
C ILE A 156 25.16 -95.14 37.92
N GLU A 157 23.84 -95.21 38.10
CA GLU A 157 23.19 -96.44 38.56
C GLU A 157 23.20 -97.54 37.47
N ALA A 158 23.08 -97.17 36.20
CA ALA A 158 23.24 -98.08 35.07
C ALA A 158 24.66 -98.68 35.00
N ALA A 159 25.70 -97.87 35.25
CA ALA A 159 27.07 -98.35 35.36
C ALA A 159 27.26 -99.30 36.55
N ARG A 160 26.56 -99.04 37.66
CA ARG A 160 26.59 -99.87 38.87
C ARG A 160 25.95 -101.25 38.67
N ALA A 161 24.94 -101.35 37.81
CA ALA A 161 24.28 -102.60 37.45
C ALA A 161 25.08 -103.47 36.45
N GLY A 162 26.24 -103.00 35.97
CA GLY A 162 27.12 -103.77 35.09
C GLY A 162 26.49 -104.11 33.73
N GLU A 163 26.63 -105.36 33.27
CA GLU A 163 26.09 -105.81 31.96
C GLU A 163 24.57 -105.68 31.86
N ALA A 164 23.82 -105.82 32.96
CA ALA A 164 22.36 -105.68 32.98
C ALA A 164 21.89 -104.22 32.77
N GLY A 165 22.74 -103.23 33.10
CA GLY A 165 22.43 -101.80 32.99
C GLY A 165 22.83 -101.16 31.66
N ARG A 166 23.48 -101.91 30.76
CA ARG A 166 24.13 -101.37 29.57
C ARG A 166 23.18 -100.64 28.60
N GLY A 167 21.95 -101.13 28.45
CA GLY A 167 20.90 -100.45 27.67
C GLY A 167 20.40 -99.16 28.33
N PHE A 168 20.29 -99.14 29.67
CA PHE A 168 19.90 -97.94 30.42
C PHE A 168 20.99 -96.86 30.40
N ALA A 169 22.27 -97.25 30.37
CA ALA A 169 23.37 -96.30 30.26
C ALA A 169 23.31 -95.49 28.96
N VAL A 170 23.02 -96.15 27.83
CA VAL A 170 22.87 -95.47 26.53
C VAL A 170 21.70 -94.48 26.54
N VAL A 171 20.57 -94.86 27.12
CA VAL A 171 19.41 -93.96 27.24
C VAL A 171 19.73 -92.77 28.16
N ALA A 172 20.40 -93.02 29.28
CA ALA A 172 20.79 -91.96 30.21
C ALA A 172 21.75 -90.95 29.56
N ASP A 173 22.73 -91.40 28.78
CA ASP A 173 23.64 -90.51 28.04
C ASP A 173 22.90 -89.69 26.97
N GLU A 174 21.94 -90.29 26.24
CA GLU A 174 21.13 -89.57 25.25
C GLU A 174 20.25 -88.50 25.91
N VAL A 175 19.60 -88.82 27.03
CA VAL A 175 18.82 -87.84 27.82
C VAL A 175 19.72 -86.71 28.31
N ARG A 176 20.95 -87.02 28.74
CA ARG A 176 21.93 -86.00 29.16
C ARG A 176 22.31 -85.06 28.01
N GLN A 177 22.57 -85.60 26.82
CA GLN A 177 22.84 -84.80 25.62
C GLN A 177 21.66 -83.92 25.23
N LEU A 178 20.43 -84.44 25.29
CA LEU A 178 19.20 -83.67 25.00
C LEU A 178 19.02 -82.52 26.00
N ALA A 179 19.25 -82.78 27.29
CA ALA A 179 19.19 -81.75 28.32
C ALA A 179 20.24 -80.64 28.10
N SER A 180 21.47 -81.00 27.75
CA SER A 180 22.52 -80.03 27.41
C SER A 180 22.15 -79.18 26.19
N LYS A 181 21.63 -79.80 25.12
CA LYS A 181 21.16 -79.08 23.92
C LYS A 181 20.00 -78.13 24.23
N ALA A 182 19.06 -78.55 25.09
CA ALA A 182 17.95 -77.71 25.52
C ALA A 182 18.43 -76.48 26.33
N HIS A 183 19.43 -76.65 27.20
CA HIS A 183 20.04 -75.55 27.93
C HIS A 183 20.74 -74.57 26.99
N GLU A 184 21.54 -75.08 26.04
CA GLU A 184 22.25 -74.24 25.07
C GLU A 184 21.28 -73.45 24.17
N ALA A 185 20.22 -74.09 23.67
CA ALA A 185 19.16 -73.42 22.92
C ALA A 185 18.46 -72.32 23.75
N SER A 186 18.18 -72.60 25.03
CA SER A 186 17.57 -71.62 25.94
C SER A 186 18.49 -70.41 26.18
N SER A 187 19.80 -70.63 26.31
CA SER A 187 20.78 -69.53 26.41
C SER A 187 20.85 -68.67 25.14
N GLN A 188 20.69 -69.28 23.96
CA GLN A 188 20.59 -68.53 22.70
C GLN A 188 19.32 -67.66 22.66
N ILE A 189 18.17 -68.19 23.12
CA ILE A 189 16.93 -67.41 23.23
C ILE A 189 17.11 -66.23 24.20
N GLU A 190 17.77 -66.44 25.35
CA GLU A 190 18.06 -65.37 26.32
C GLU A 190 18.85 -64.21 25.68
N LYS A 191 19.84 -64.51 24.84
CA LYS A 191 20.62 -63.49 24.13
C LYS A 191 19.76 -62.70 23.15
N LEU A 192 18.90 -63.37 22.37
CA LEU A 192 17.98 -62.72 21.44
C LEU A 192 16.98 -61.81 22.19
N VAL A 193 16.47 -62.29 23.32
CA VAL A 193 15.60 -61.51 24.21
C VAL A 193 16.30 -60.25 24.72
N LYS A 194 17.54 -60.36 25.21
CA LYS A 194 18.31 -59.19 25.66
C LYS A 194 18.50 -58.17 24.53
N GLN A 195 18.70 -58.63 23.30
CA GLN A 195 18.80 -57.75 22.13
C GLN A 195 17.47 -57.04 21.83
N ILE A 196 16.33 -57.72 21.98
CA ILE A 196 15.00 -57.12 21.84
C ILE A 196 14.79 -56.02 22.89
N VAL A 197 15.12 -56.28 24.16
CA VAL A 197 15.02 -55.26 25.23
C VAL A 197 15.90 -54.04 24.93
N PHE A 198 17.11 -54.26 24.43
CA PHE A 198 18.00 -53.16 24.04
C PHE A 198 17.37 -52.30 22.93
N GLN A 199 16.84 -52.94 21.88
CA GLN A 199 16.16 -52.24 20.78
C GLN A 199 14.89 -51.51 21.25
N ALA A 200 14.13 -52.07 22.18
CA ALA A 200 12.95 -51.44 22.76
C ALA A 200 13.30 -50.14 23.50
N ASN A 201 14.41 -50.12 24.26
CA ASN A 201 14.91 -48.92 24.93
C ASN A 201 15.36 -47.84 23.94
N GLU A 202 16.01 -48.22 22.82
CA GLU A 202 16.36 -47.27 21.77
C GLU A 202 15.12 -46.64 21.13
N ILE A 203 14.08 -47.44 20.87
CA ILE A 203 12.80 -46.93 20.35
C ILE A 203 12.17 -45.94 21.34
N LYS A 204 12.19 -46.25 22.64
CA LYS A 204 11.68 -45.33 23.68
C LYS A 204 12.37 -43.97 23.63
N ASN A 205 13.71 -43.94 23.53
CA ASN A 205 14.46 -42.69 23.41
C ASN A 205 14.07 -41.89 22.15
N ILE A 206 13.88 -42.57 21.02
CA ILE A 206 13.42 -41.93 19.77
C ILE A 206 12.03 -41.33 19.94
N VAL A 207 11.12 -42.04 20.61
CA VAL A 207 9.75 -41.60 20.84
C VAL A 207 9.71 -40.37 21.75
N ASP A 208 10.48 -40.35 22.84
CA ASP A 208 10.60 -39.19 23.73
C ASP A 208 11.12 -37.95 22.98
N ASN A 209 12.14 -38.11 22.12
CA ASN A 209 12.68 -37.02 21.29
C ASN A 209 11.66 -36.51 20.26
N ASN A 210 10.89 -37.41 19.64
CA ASN A 210 9.82 -37.04 18.70
C ASN A 210 8.71 -36.26 19.40
N GLN A 211 8.35 -36.64 20.62
CA GLN A 211 7.34 -35.95 21.41
C GLN A 211 7.80 -34.54 21.81
N ALA A 212 9.05 -34.37 22.24
CA ALA A 212 9.64 -33.05 22.49
C ALA A 212 9.61 -32.18 21.22
N SER A 213 10.06 -32.74 20.09
CA SER A 213 10.05 -32.03 18.80
C SER A 213 8.64 -31.62 18.37
N ALA A 214 7.63 -32.46 18.60
CA ALA A 214 6.25 -32.14 18.29
C ALA A 214 5.72 -30.96 19.14
N VAL A 215 6.08 -30.90 20.42
CA VAL A 215 5.75 -29.77 21.29
C VAL A 215 6.39 -28.48 20.79
N ASP A 216 7.67 -28.52 20.41
CA ASP A 216 8.39 -27.36 19.88
C ASP A 216 7.79 -26.87 18.56
N ILE A 217 7.39 -27.78 17.67
CA ILE A 217 6.70 -27.44 16.42
C ILE A 217 5.35 -26.77 16.71
N ALA A 218 4.58 -27.28 17.67
CA ALA A 218 3.28 -26.71 18.03
C ALA A 218 3.42 -25.30 18.63
N ALA A 219 4.40 -25.11 19.53
CA ALA A 219 4.72 -23.80 20.10
C ALA A 219 5.16 -22.80 19.03
N SER A 220 6.10 -23.21 18.16
CA SER A 220 6.57 -22.38 17.05
C SER A 220 5.45 -22.02 16.09
N SER A 221 4.57 -22.97 15.75
CA SER A 221 3.42 -22.73 14.88
C SER A 221 2.48 -21.67 15.48
N THR A 222 2.24 -21.73 16.79
CA THR A 222 1.42 -20.73 17.49
C THR A 222 2.05 -19.34 17.45
N GLN A 223 3.36 -19.25 17.70
CA GLN A 223 4.09 -17.99 17.64
C GLN A 223 4.09 -17.39 16.22
N ILE A 224 4.34 -18.20 15.19
CA ILE A 224 4.29 -17.73 13.81
C ILE A 224 2.86 -17.27 13.46
N GLY A 225 1.83 -17.97 13.95
CA GLY A 225 0.44 -17.55 13.79
C GLY A 225 0.16 -16.15 14.33
N GLN A 226 0.67 -15.82 15.51
CA GLN A 226 0.55 -14.48 16.10
C GLN A 226 1.26 -13.42 15.26
N VAL A 227 2.48 -13.69 14.79
CA VAL A 227 3.23 -12.76 13.93
C VAL A 227 2.51 -12.50 12.61
N VAL A 228 1.92 -13.54 12.00
CA VAL A 228 1.13 -13.39 10.77
C VAL A 228 -0.09 -12.49 10.99
N GLU A 229 -0.80 -12.66 12.11
CA GLU A 229 -1.95 -11.81 12.46
C GLU A 229 -1.53 -10.34 12.63
N ASP A 230 -0.43 -10.09 13.36
CA ASP A 230 0.11 -8.74 13.55
C ASP A 230 0.49 -8.08 12.21
N VAL A 231 1.07 -8.85 11.28
CA VAL A 231 1.43 -8.33 9.95
C VAL A 231 0.19 -8.06 9.11
N LEU A 232 -0.84 -8.90 9.15
CA LEU A 232 -2.11 -8.66 8.47
C LEU A 232 -2.80 -7.40 8.99
N GLN A 233 -2.81 -7.18 10.30
CA GLN A 233 -3.36 -5.94 10.88
C GLN A 233 -2.62 -4.71 10.36
N ARG A 234 -1.28 -4.77 10.27
CA ARG A 234 -0.46 -3.68 9.72
C ARG A 234 -0.67 -3.50 8.21
N SER A 235 -0.87 -4.58 7.46
CA SER A 235 -1.21 -4.55 6.03
C SER A 235 -2.51 -3.77 5.81
N HIS A 236 -3.56 -4.09 6.57
CA HIS A 236 -4.83 -3.36 6.50
C HIS A 236 -4.69 -1.87 6.86
N GLN A 237 -3.92 -1.54 7.90
CA GLN A 237 -3.63 -0.14 8.21
C GLN A 237 -2.91 0.58 7.06
N MET A 238 -1.96 -0.09 6.42
CA MET A 238 -1.26 0.46 5.25
C MET A 238 -2.21 0.66 4.06
N GLN A 239 -3.13 -0.27 3.81
CA GLN A 239 -4.16 -0.12 2.77
C GLN A 239 -5.00 1.14 2.98
N HIS A 240 -5.41 1.43 4.23
CA HIS A 240 -6.14 2.66 4.55
C HIS A 240 -5.29 3.92 4.32
N VAL A 241 -4.03 3.92 4.75
CA VAL A 241 -3.12 5.06 4.55
C VAL A 241 -2.88 5.33 3.06
N ILE A 242 -2.64 4.29 2.26
CA ILE A 242 -2.44 4.40 0.82
C ILE A 242 -3.71 4.90 0.14
N HIS A 243 -4.89 4.37 0.49
CA HIS A 243 -6.16 4.85 -0.05
C HIS A 243 -6.33 6.35 0.18
N ASN A 244 -6.09 6.79 1.41
CA ASN A 244 -6.21 8.18 1.80
C ASN A 244 -5.18 9.08 1.10
N ALA A 245 -3.92 8.62 1.01
CA ALA A 245 -2.87 9.33 0.29
C ALA A 245 -3.16 9.44 -1.21
N ALA A 246 -3.72 8.39 -1.83
CA ALA A 246 -4.07 8.38 -3.24
C ALA A 246 -5.20 9.38 -3.53
N THR A 247 -6.25 9.38 -2.69
CA THR A 247 -7.35 10.35 -2.80
C THR A 247 -6.85 11.78 -2.59
N ALA A 248 -6.01 12.02 -1.58
CA ALA A 248 -5.43 13.35 -1.34
C ALA A 248 -4.55 13.81 -2.51
N SER A 249 -3.72 12.92 -3.08
CA SER A 249 -2.89 13.23 -4.25
C SER A 249 -3.75 13.60 -5.46
N PHE A 250 -4.81 12.83 -5.73
CA PHE A 250 -5.77 13.14 -6.80
C PHE A 250 -6.45 14.49 -6.61
N LEU A 251 -6.96 14.77 -5.41
CA LEU A 251 -7.67 16.00 -5.09
C LEU A 251 -6.74 17.23 -5.14
N ASN A 252 -5.49 17.10 -4.69
CA ASN A 252 -4.50 18.17 -4.82
C ASN A 252 -4.07 18.38 -6.28
N THR A 253 -3.95 17.31 -7.07
CA THR A 253 -3.71 17.42 -8.53
C THR A 253 -4.82 18.21 -9.21
N THR A 254 -6.07 17.98 -8.80
CA THR A 254 -7.23 18.72 -9.30
C THR A 254 -7.19 20.21 -8.97
N LYS A 255 -6.79 20.58 -7.75
CA LYS A 255 -6.60 22.00 -7.39
C LYS A 255 -5.56 22.68 -8.28
N LEU A 256 -4.47 21.98 -8.58
CA LEU A 256 -3.42 22.48 -9.48
C LEU A 256 -3.90 22.57 -10.92
N ASP A 257 -4.71 21.61 -11.41
CA ASP A 257 -5.35 21.71 -12.72
C ASP A 257 -6.17 23.01 -12.84
N HIS A 258 -6.93 23.39 -11.81
CA HIS A 258 -7.65 24.67 -11.81
C HIS A 258 -6.73 25.88 -11.75
N ALA A 259 -5.66 25.83 -10.95
CA ALA A 259 -4.69 26.93 -10.89
C ALA A 259 -4.00 27.15 -12.25
N VAL A 260 -3.56 26.08 -12.90
CA VAL A 260 -2.98 26.09 -14.25
C VAL A 260 -4.02 26.57 -15.27
N TRP A 261 -5.26 26.10 -15.17
CA TRP A 261 -6.34 26.52 -16.07
C TRP A 261 -6.63 28.01 -15.97
N LYS A 262 -6.71 28.58 -14.74
CA LYS A 262 -6.89 30.03 -14.54
C LYS A 262 -5.70 30.82 -15.08
N SER A 263 -4.47 30.34 -14.86
CA SER A 263 -3.26 30.95 -15.44
C SER A 263 -3.35 31.02 -16.97
N ASN A 264 -3.86 29.97 -17.62
CA ASN A 264 -4.10 29.95 -19.06
C ASN A 264 -5.18 30.96 -19.49
N VAL A 265 -6.27 31.12 -18.72
CA VAL A 265 -7.28 32.16 -18.98
C VAL A 265 -6.66 33.56 -18.94
N TYR A 266 -5.82 33.86 -17.94
CA TYR A 266 -5.12 35.14 -17.86
C TYR A 266 -4.21 35.39 -19.07
N GLN A 267 -3.43 34.38 -19.47
CA GLN A 267 -2.55 34.48 -20.63
C GLN A 267 -3.33 34.74 -21.94
N LEU A 268 -4.50 34.11 -22.12
CA LEU A 268 -5.36 34.33 -23.29
C LEU A 268 -5.98 35.74 -23.32
N ILE A 269 -6.24 36.35 -22.15
CA ILE A 269 -6.72 37.74 -22.07
C ILE A 269 -5.66 38.75 -22.53
N GLU A 270 -4.39 38.46 -22.24
CA GLU A 270 -3.25 39.28 -22.67
C GLU A 270 -2.95 39.15 -24.16
N GLN A 271 -3.19 37.97 -24.73
CA GLN A 271 -2.91 37.65 -26.14
C GLN A 271 -4.20 37.45 -26.96
N PRO A 272 -5.06 38.48 -27.14
CA PRO A 272 -6.39 38.34 -27.74
C PRO A 272 -6.39 37.91 -29.21
N GLN A 273 -5.22 37.86 -29.87
CA GLN A 273 -5.09 37.40 -31.25
C GLN A 273 -5.10 35.87 -31.38
N HIS A 274 -4.88 35.14 -30.28
CA HIS A 274 -4.93 33.68 -30.23
C HIS A 274 -6.24 33.22 -29.58
N SER A 275 -7.31 33.15 -30.37
CA SER A 275 -8.61 32.66 -29.90
C SER A 275 -8.57 31.13 -29.74
N HIS A 276 -8.38 30.65 -28.52
CA HIS A 276 -8.55 29.24 -28.18
C HIS A 276 -9.70 29.08 -27.19
N ASP A 277 -10.59 28.13 -27.49
CA ASP A 277 -11.64 27.75 -26.55
C ASP A 277 -11.03 27.00 -25.36
N VAL A 278 -11.43 27.42 -24.16
CA VAL A 278 -11.11 26.69 -22.93
C VAL A 278 -12.17 25.61 -22.68
N ASN A 279 -11.76 24.47 -22.12
CA ASN A 279 -12.66 23.36 -21.83
C ASN A 279 -13.76 23.73 -20.81
N SER A 280 -14.87 23.01 -20.87
CA SER A 280 -15.96 23.08 -19.88
C SER A 280 -15.64 22.29 -18.60
N HIS A 281 -16.39 22.57 -17.54
CA HIS A 281 -16.23 21.92 -16.24
C HIS A 281 -16.49 20.40 -16.29
N THR A 282 -17.27 19.89 -17.25
CA THR A 282 -17.54 18.45 -17.40
C THR A 282 -16.42 17.72 -18.15
N GLU A 283 -15.61 18.44 -18.93
CA GLU A 283 -14.53 17.88 -19.74
C GLU A 283 -13.20 17.80 -18.98
N CYS A 284 -13.04 18.58 -17.89
CA CYS A 284 -11.83 18.58 -17.09
C CYS A 284 -11.70 17.32 -16.22
N ARG A 285 -10.50 17.07 -15.67
CA ARG A 285 -10.22 15.92 -14.78
C ARG A 285 -11.21 15.84 -13.62
N LEU A 286 -11.49 16.97 -12.96
CA LEU A 286 -12.47 17.00 -11.86
C LEU A 286 -13.87 16.64 -12.34
N GLY A 287 -14.29 17.16 -13.49
CA GLY A 287 -15.60 16.89 -14.08
C GLY A 287 -15.78 15.40 -14.37
N GLN A 288 -14.82 14.80 -15.06
CA GLN A 288 -14.88 13.36 -15.36
C GLN A 288 -14.95 12.53 -14.09
N TRP A 289 -14.15 12.88 -13.08
CA TRP A 289 -14.16 12.19 -11.78
C TRP A 289 -15.47 12.39 -11.00
N TYR A 290 -16.03 13.60 -11.03
CA TYR A 290 -17.24 13.96 -10.31
C TYR A 290 -18.50 13.32 -10.92
N PHE A 291 -18.62 13.31 -12.25
CA PHE A 291 -19.84 12.87 -12.93
C PHE A 291 -19.83 11.38 -13.31
N LYS A 292 -18.66 10.81 -13.63
CA LYS A 292 -18.56 9.47 -14.25
C LYS A 292 -17.48 8.57 -13.65
N GLY A 293 -16.64 9.11 -12.77
CA GLY A 293 -15.47 8.39 -12.27
C GLY A 293 -15.61 7.98 -10.81
N PHE A 294 -14.45 7.69 -10.22
CA PHE A 294 -14.30 7.20 -8.85
C PHE A 294 -15.06 8.05 -7.81
N GLY A 295 -15.08 9.37 -7.97
CA GLY A 295 -15.78 10.28 -7.07
C GLY A 295 -17.29 10.07 -7.08
N ALA A 296 -17.89 9.90 -8.26
CA ALA A 296 -19.32 9.62 -8.41
C ALA A 296 -19.71 8.31 -7.71
N GLU A 297 -18.89 7.27 -7.89
CA GLU A 297 -19.16 5.94 -7.34
C GLU A 297 -19.04 5.92 -5.80
N ASN A 298 -18.03 6.59 -5.25
CA ASN A 298 -17.64 6.42 -3.85
C ASN A 298 -18.07 7.59 -2.95
N TYR A 299 -18.19 8.82 -3.47
CA TYR A 299 -18.35 10.02 -2.64
C TYR A 299 -19.64 10.80 -2.89
N GLN A 300 -20.50 10.34 -3.80
CA GLN A 300 -21.81 10.96 -4.07
C GLN A 300 -22.71 11.16 -2.85
N HIS A 301 -22.48 10.41 -1.77
CA HIS A 301 -23.24 10.51 -0.53
C HIS A 301 -22.78 11.68 0.37
N LEU A 302 -21.54 12.15 0.20
CA LEU A 302 -20.93 13.20 1.03
C LEU A 302 -21.44 14.59 0.65
N SER A 303 -21.70 15.43 1.67
CA SER A 303 -22.25 16.77 1.46
C SER A 303 -21.27 17.69 0.72
N ASN A 304 -19.99 17.65 1.08
CA ASN A 304 -18.96 18.47 0.44
C ASN A 304 -18.70 18.06 -1.01
N PHE A 305 -18.88 16.77 -1.34
CA PHE A 305 -18.85 16.31 -2.73
C PHE A 305 -19.96 16.97 -3.54
N LYS A 306 -21.22 16.86 -3.09
CA LYS A 306 -22.37 17.47 -3.80
C LYS A 306 -22.25 18.99 -3.95
N ALA A 307 -21.69 19.66 -2.95
CA ALA A 307 -21.52 21.11 -2.96
C ALA A 307 -20.43 21.61 -3.92
N LEU A 308 -19.59 20.71 -4.46
CA LEU A 308 -18.46 21.04 -5.34
C LEU A 308 -18.89 21.50 -6.74
N ASP A 309 -19.98 20.96 -7.28
CA ASP A 309 -20.34 21.14 -8.68
C ASP A 309 -20.70 22.59 -9.03
N ALA A 310 -21.54 23.24 -8.22
CA ALA A 310 -21.97 24.61 -8.46
C ALA A 310 -20.81 25.62 -8.55
N PRO A 311 -19.87 25.69 -7.58
CA PRO A 311 -18.71 26.57 -7.71
C PRO A 311 -17.76 26.12 -8.82
N HIS A 312 -17.60 24.82 -9.07
CA HIS A 312 -16.77 24.31 -10.16
C HIS A 312 -17.27 24.77 -11.53
N LYS A 313 -18.57 24.61 -11.80
CA LYS A 313 -19.24 25.13 -12.98
C LYS A 313 -19.06 26.64 -13.13
N ALA A 314 -19.23 27.39 -12.03
CA ALA A 314 -19.08 28.83 -12.01
C ALA A 314 -17.66 29.31 -12.38
N VAL A 315 -16.60 28.57 -12.03
CA VAL A 315 -15.21 28.88 -12.46
C VAL A 315 -15.11 28.86 -13.99
N HIS A 316 -15.56 27.77 -14.61
CA HIS A 316 -15.46 27.61 -16.06
C HIS A 316 -16.35 28.59 -16.83
N GLU A 317 -17.58 28.81 -16.37
CA GLU A 317 -18.50 29.76 -17.01
C GLU A 317 -17.97 31.21 -16.91
N ALA A 318 -17.48 31.62 -15.74
CA ALA A 318 -16.92 32.96 -15.56
C ALA A 318 -15.63 33.17 -16.38
N GLY A 319 -14.73 32.18 -16.43
CA GLY A 319 -13.52 32.28 -17.27
C GLY A 319 -13.84 32.39 -18.76
N LYS A 320 -14.81 31.62 -19.28
CA LYS A 320 -15.29 31.74 -20.66
C LYS A 320 -15.95 33.10 -20.92
N ALA A 321 -16.77 33.59 -19.99
CA ALA A 321 -17.39 34.90 -20.10
C ALA A 321 -16.36 36.03 -20.08
N ALA A 322 -15.29 35.92 -19.28
CA ALA A 322 -14.19 36.88 -19.25
C ALA A 322 -13.47 36.97 -20.61
N LEU A 323 -13.15 35.82 -21.21
CA LEU A 323 -12.55 35.77 -22.56
C LEU A 323 -13.47 36.39 -23.62
N HIS A 324 -14.78 36.09 -23.57
CA HIS A 324 -15.74 36.68 -24.48
C HIS A 324 -15.86 38.20 -24.30
N ALA A 325 -15.92 38.70 -23.06
CA ALA A 325 -15.95 40.13 -22.75
C ALA A 325 -14.66 40.83 -23.24
N ARG A 326 -13.51 40.16 -23.13
CA ARG A 326 -12.24 40.66 -23.69
C ARG A 326 -12.29 40.80 -25.21
N HIS A 327 -12.81 39.80 -25.92
CA HIS A 327 -12.95 39.82 -27.38
C HIS A 327 -13.93 40.89 -27.87
N THR A 328 -15.01 41.14 -27.12
CA THR A 328 -16.01 42.17 -27.45
C THR A 328 -15.61 43.58 -27.00
N GLY A 329 -14.44 43.73 -26.37
CA GLY A 329 -13.91 45.02 -25.90
C GLY A 329 -14.53 45.54 -24.60
N ASN A 330 -15.39 44.75 -23.94
CA ASN A 330 -16.01 45.13 -22.67
C ASN A 330 -15.08 44.82 -21.47
N LEU A 331 -14.11 45.69 -21.25
CA LEU A 331 -13.11 45.52 -20.18
C LEU A 331 -13.72 45.50 -18.77
N SER A 332 -14.79 46.26 -18.54
CA SER A 332 -15.45 46.29 -17.22
C SER A 332 -16.12 44.96 -16.89
N ASP A 333 -16.80 44.34 -17.86
CA ASP A 333 -17.41 43.03 -17.65
C ASP A 333 -16.34 41.94 -17.56
N MET A 334 -15.28 42.02 -18.36
CA MET A 334 -14.13 41.10 -18.27
C MET A 334 -13.57 41.03 -16.84
N VAL A 335 -13.25 42.18 -16.23
CA VAL A 335 -12.71 42.23 -14.86
C VAL A 335 -13.72 41.67 -13.85
N LYS A 336 -15.02 41.96 -14.01
CA LYS A 336 -16.07 41.41 -13.16
C LYS A 336 -16.13 39.87 -13.24
N GLN A 337 -16.05 39.31 -14.45
CA GLN A 337 -16.05 37.86 -14.66
C GLN A 337 -14.79 37.21 -14.08
N LEU A 338 -13.62 37.86 -14.19
CA LEU A 338 -12.39 37.37 -13.55
C LEU A 338 -12.49 37.30 -12.02
N HIS A 339 -13.06 38.32 -11.36
CA HIS A 339 -13.32 38.25 -9.92
C HIS A 339 -14.27 37.11 -9.56
N GLN A 340 -15.34 36.92 -10.34
CA GLN A 340 -16.27 35.81 -10.12
C GLN A 340 -15.60 34.43 -10.29
N MET A 341 -14.69 34.31 -11.26
CA MET A 341 -13.88 33.09 -11.46
C MET A 341 -12.98 32.81 -10.25
N GLU A 342 -12.27 33.82 -9.73
CA GLU A 342 -11.41 33.68 -8.57
C GLU A 342 -12.19 33.31 -7.30
N ASP A 343 -13.29 34.00 -7.02
CA ASP A 343 -14.15 33.71 -5.86
C ASP A 343 -14.75 32.29 -5.94
N ALA A 344 -15.18 31.88 -7.13
CA ALA A 344 -15.68 30.52 -7.35
C ALA A 344 -14.57 29.48 -7.16
N SER A 345 -13.36 29.77 -7.62
CA SER A 345 -12.20 28.89 -7.49
C SER A 345 -11.81 28.69 -6.02
N MET A 346 -11.86 29.74 -5.20
CA MET A 346 -11.64 29.62 -3.76
C MET A 346 -12.69 28.75 -3.07
N ARG A 347 -13.96 28.82 -3.51
CA ARG A 347 -15.01 27.90 -3.02
C ARG A 347 -14.75 26.45 -3.44
N VAL A 348 -14.28 26.21 -4.67
CA VAL A 348 -13.86 24.87 -5.11
C VAL A 348 -12.78 24.30 -4.20
N VAL A 349 -11.71 25.07 -3.95
CA VAL A 349 -10.62 24.65 -3.06
C VAL A 349 -11.14 24.34 -1.66
N HIS A 350 -12.00 25.19 -1.10
CA HIS A 350 -12.63 24.97 0.20
C HIS A 350 -13.42 23.66 0.28
N TYR A 351 -14.26 23.36 -0.73
CA TYR A 351 -15.02 22.11 -0.75
C TYR A 351 -14.13 20.89 -0.97
N ILE A 352 -13.05 21.00 -1.75
CA ILE A 352 -12.07 19.91 -1.88
C ILE A 352 -11.36 19.66 -0.53
N ASP A 353 -10.99 20.71 0.20
CA ASP A 353 -10.36 20.57 1.53
C ASP A 353 -11.27 19.90 2.56
N ASN A 354 -12.54 20.30 2.59
CA ASN A 354 -13.50 19.65 3.47
C ASN A 354 -13.83 18.22 3.02
N LEU A 355 -13.92 17.98 1.72
CA LEU A 355 -14.12 16.63 1.17
C LEU A 355 -12.95 15.70 1.54
N MET A 356 -11.70 16.18 1.49
CA MET A 356 -10.57 15.38 1.97
C MET A 356 -10.77 14.96 3.42
N ARG A 357 -11.24 15.87 4.30
CA ARG A 357 -11.52 15.55 5.71
C ARG A 357 -12.66 14.54 5.86
N ASP A 358 -13.72 14.67 5.07
CA ASP A 358 -14.82 13.70 5.05
C ASP A 358 -14.30 12.30 4.70
N VAL A 359 -13.44 12.20 3.67
CA VAL A 359 -12.84 10.92 3.25
C VAL A 359 -11.90 10.34 4.30
N TYR A 360 -11.15 11.16 5.04
CA TYR A 360 -10.30 10.67 6.15
C TYR A 360 -11.11 10.11 7.34
N GLN A 361 -12.39 10.50 7.47
CA GLN A 361 -13.25 10.13 8.60
C GLN A 361 -14.24 9.01 8.25
N ALA A 362 -14.48 8.77 6.97
CA ALA A 362 -15.30 7.67 6.44
C ALA A 362 -14.48 6.37 6.38
#